data_AF-A0AAE9QVF2-F1
#
_entry.id   AF-A0AAE9QVF2-F1
#
_cell.length_a   1.000
_cell.length_b   1.000
_cell.length_c   1.000
_cell.angle_alpha   90.00
_cell.angle_beta   90.00
_cell.angle_gamma   90.00
#
_symmetry.space_group_name_H-M   'P 1'
#
loop_
_entity.id
_entity.type
_entity.pdbx_description
1 polymer ?
#
loop_
_entity_poly.entity_id
_entity_poly.type
_entity_poly.pdbx_seq_one_letter_code
_entity_poly.pdbx_strand_id
1 'polypeptide(L)' 'MTKIEIIMTLAAFMSITWAAMVTVYAVQAIRKHKAKVAYYQHPHTQCEIARNVIKNKWYTDGGEVFR' A
#
# COMPACT_ATOMS: atom_id res chain seq x y z
N MET A 1 -6.98 -37.17 23.82
CA MET A 1 -7.23 -35.76 23.48
C MET A 1 -8.67 -35.43 23.83
N THR A 2 -8.90 -34.44 24.69
CA THR A 2 -10.24 -34.04 25.11
C THR A 2 -10.90 -33.12 24.07
N LYS A 3 -12.23 -32.98 24.09
CA LYS A 3 -12.94 -32.08 23.16
C LYS A 3 -12.43 -30.64 23.23
N ILE A 4 -12.07 -30.18 24.44
CA ILE A 4 -11.53 -28.83 24.67
C ILE A 4 -10.17 -28.67 23.99
N GLU A 5 -9.28 -29.66 24.11
CA GLU A 5 -7.97 -29.63 23.43
C GLU A 5 -8.12 -29.52 21.92
N ILE A 6 -9.05 -30.26 21.32
CA ILE A 6 -9.32 -30.19 19.86
C ILE A 6 -9.78 -28.78 19.46
N ILE A 7 -10.72 -28.19 20.21
CA ILE A 7 -11.23 -26.84 19.94
C ILE A 7 -10.11 -25.80 20.07
N MET A 8 -9.27 -25.90 21.11
CA MET A 8 -8.14 -24.99 21.32
C MET A 8 -7.10 -25.11 20.21
N THR A 9 -6.78 -26.33 19.78
CA THR A 9 -5.86 -26.55 18.66
C THR A 9 -6.41 -25.95 17.36
N LEU A 10 -7.70 -26.16 17.04
CA LEU A 10 -8.32 -25.58 15.86
C LEU A 10 -8.35 -24.05 15.90
N ALA A 11 -8.69 -23.46 17.06
CA ALA A 11 -8.68 -22.02 17.26
C ALA A 11 -7.28 -21.42 17.07
N ALA A 12 -6.24 -22.10 17.60
CA ALA A 12 -4.86 -21.69 17.43
C ALA A 12 -4.46 -21.72 15.94
N PHE A 13 -4.78 -22.80 15.22
CA PHE A 13 -4.50 -22.89 13.79
C PHE A 13 -5.19 -21.79 12.99
N MET A 14 -6.50 -21.56 13.21
CA MET A 14 -7.23 -20.49 12.53
C MET A 14 -6.62 -19.11 12.81
N SER A 15 -6.20 -18.86 14.06
CA SER A 15 -5.57 -17.60 14.44
C SER A 15 -4.23 -17.38 13.72
N ILE A 16 -3.40 -18.43 13.64
CA ILE A 16 -2.12 -18.39 12.92
C ILE A 16 -2.35 -18.14 11.43
N THR A 17 -3.31 -18.86 10.82
CA THR A 17 -3.63 -18.69 9.40
C THR A 17 -4.14 -17.28 9.10
N TRP A 18 -4.99 -16.72 9.96
CA TRP A 18 -5.47 -15.36 9.82
C TRP A 18 -4.34 -14.33 9.92
N ALA A 19 -3.49 -14.46 10.96
CA ALA A 19 -2.34 -13.58 11.14
C ALA A 19 -1.38 -13.61 9.94
N ALA A 20 -1.12 -14.79 9.38
CA ALA A 20 -0.31 -14.95 8.18
C ALA A 20 -0.94 -14.23 6.98
N MET A 21 -2.25 -14.39 6.77
CA MET A 21 -2.97 -13.75 5.67
C MET A 21 -2.94 -12.22 5.78
N VAL A 22 -3.24 -11.67 6.96
CA VAL A 22 -3.18 -10.22 7.22
C VAL A 22 -1.77 -9.69 7.00
N THR A 23 -0.75 -10.40 7.46
CA THR A 23 0.65 -10.01 7.30
C THR A 23 1.04 -9.94 5.82
N VAL A 24 0.70 -10.95 5.02
CA VAL A 24 0.97 -10.96 3.58
C VAL A 24 0.27 -9.79 2.89
N TYR A 25 -1.00 -9.56 3.20
CA TYR A 25 -1.76 -8.45 2.63
C TYR A 25 -1.13 -7.08 2.98
N ALA A 26 -0.76 -6.88 4.25
CA ALA A 26 -0.11 -5.66 4.70
C ALA A 26 1.22 -5.42 3.99
N VAL A 27 2.06 -6.45 3.85
CA VAL A 27 3.34 -6.36 3.13
C VAL A 27 3.12 -5.98 1.66
N GLN A 28 2.14 -6.59 0.99
CA GLN A 28 1.81 -6.24 -0.40
C GLN A 28 1.33 -4.80 -0.53
N ALA A 29 0.44 -4.35 0.36
CA ALA A 29 -0.04 -2.98 0.38
C ALA A 29 1.10 -1.98 0.60
N ILE A 30 1.96 -2.23 1.59
CA ILE A 30 3.13 -1.38 1.87
C ILE A 30 4.07 -1.34 0.66
N ARG A 31 4.35 -2.47 0.02
CA ARG A 31 5.18 -2.52 -1.20
C ARG A 31 4.58 -1.69 -2.33
N LYS A 32 3.27 -1.79 -2.56
CA LYS A 32 2.57 -0.98 -3.56
C LYS A 32 2.66 0.51 -3.25
N HIS A 33 2.46 0.90 -2.00
CA HIS A 33 2.62 2.29 -1.57
C HIS A 33 4.06 2.80 -1.73
N LYS A 34 5.06 2.01 -1.32
CA LYS A 34 6.47 2.36 -1.50
C LYS A 34 6.84 2.51 -2.97
N ALA A 35 6.36 1.62 -3.84
CA ALA A 35 6.57 1.73 -5.28
C ALA A 35 5.93 3.01 -5.86
N LYS A 36 4.71 3.35 -5.43
CA LYS A 36 4.04 4.60 -5.81
C LYS A 36 4.85 5.81 -5.37
N VAL A 37 5.30 5.85 -4.11
CA VAL A 37 6.15 6.93 -3.60
C VAL A 37 7.46 7.04 -4.37
N ALA A 38 8.15 5.92 -4.61
CA ALA A 38 9.40 5.89 -5.37
C ALA A 38 9.22 6.43 -6.80
N TYR A 39 8.11 6.12 -7.46
CA TYR A 39 7.78 6.66 -8.78
C TYR A 39 7.72 8.21 -8.78
N TYR A 40 7.02 8.82 -7.82
CA TYR A 40 6.93 10.28 -7.72
C TYR A 40 8.19 10.94 -7.16
N GLN A 41 9.05 10.19 -6.46
CA GLN A 41 10.35 10.69 -6.00
C GLN A 41 11.42 10.64 -7.10
N HIS A 42 11.17 9.95 -8.21
CA HIS A 42 12.14 9.87 -9.30
C HIS A 42 12.30 11.25 -9.97
N PRO A 43 13.54 11.80 -10.09
CA PRO A 43 13.75 13.17 -10.57
C PRO A 43 13.15 13.44 -11.95
N HIS A 44 13.28 12.49 -12.89
CA HIS A 44 12.68 12.59 -14.21
C HIS A 44 11.15 12.75 -14.16
N THR A 45 10.48 11.91 -13.37
CA THR A 45 9.03 11.98 -13.15
C THR A 45 8.62 13.33 -12.57
N GLN A 46 9.37 13.85 -11.59
CA GLN A 46 9.10 15.18 -11.02
C GLN A 46 9.23 16.29 -12.06
N CYS A 47 10.25 16.24 -12.92
CA CYS A 47 10.42 17.19 -14.01
C CYS A 47 9.30 17.11 -15.05
N GLU A 48 8.78 15.92 -15.36
CA GLU A 48 7.62 15.76 -16.25
C GLU A 48 6.34 16.31 -15.64
N ILE A 49 6.11 16.01 -14.36
CA ILE A 49 4.97 16.54 -13.60
C ILE A 49 5.04 18.08 -13.58
N ALA A 50 6.18 18.67 -13.23
CA ALA A 50 6.37 20.12 -13.21
C ALA A 50 6.14 20.74 -14.60
N ARG A 51 6.65 20.12 -15.66
CA ARG A 51 6.40 20.56 -17.05
C ARG A 51 4.92 20.57 -17.38
N ASN A 52 4.17 19.54 -16.99
CA ASN A 52 2.72 19.48 -17.22
C ASN A 52 1.96 20.53 -16.41
N VAL A 53 2.36 20.80 -15.16
CA VAL A 53 1.76 21.86 -14.34
C VAL A 53 1.93 23.23 -15.00
N ILE A 54 3.15 23.54 -15.47
CA ILE A 54 3.46 24.81 -16.13
C ILE A 54 2.66 24.93 -17.43
N LYS A 55 2.67 23.89 -18.27
CA LYS A 55 1.95 23.88 -19.56
C LYS A 55 0.46 24.12 -19.41
N ASN A 56 -0.16 23.50 -18.41
CA ASN A 56 -1.61 23.59 -18.19
C ASN A 56 -2.02 24.67 -17.18
N LYS A 57 -1.06 25.44 -16.65
CA LYS A 57 -1.26 26.48 -15.65
C LYS A 57 -1.97 26.02 -14.37
N TRP A 58 -1.86 24.75 -13.99
CA TRP A 58 -2.54 24.21 -12.80
C TRP A 58 -2.09 24.82 -11.47
N TYR A 59 -1.00 25.60 -11.48
CA TYR A 59 -0.55 26.39 -10.35
C TYR A 59 -1.47 27.58 -10.01
N THR A 60 -2.40 27.99 -10.90
CA THR A 60 -3.28 29.14 -10.64
C THR A 60 -4.40 28.83 -9.67
N ASP A 61 -4.88 27.58 -9.68
CA ASP A 61 -6.10 27.19 -8.96
C ASP A 61 -5.80 26.18 -7.84
N GLY A 62 -4.52 25.86 -7.60
CA GLY A 62 -4.08 24.90 -6.60
C GLY A 62 -4.56 23.46 -6.85
N GLY A 63 -4.96 23.13 -8.09
CA GLY A 63 -5.51 21.83 -8.45
C GLY A 63 -4.53 20.69 -8.22
N GLU A 64 -5.05 19.51 -7.85
CA GLU A 64 -4.24 18.31 -7.61
C GLU A 64 -3.44 17.94 -8.87
N VAL A 65 -2.12 18.08 -8.75
CA VAL A 65 -1.13 17.74 -9.78
C VAL A 65 -0.91 16.22 -9.90
N PHE A 66 -1.38 15.47 -8.90
CA PHE A 66 -1.17 14.03 -8.78
C PHE A 66 -2.42 13.28 -9.22
N ARG A 67 -2.28 12.41 -10.22
CA ARG A 67 -3.29 11.42 -10.62
C ARG A 67 -2.99 10.07 -9.98
#